data_AF-A0A359D026-F1
#
_entry.id   AF-A0A359D026-F1
#
_cell.length_a   1.000
_cell.length_b   1.000
_cell.length_c   1.000
_cell.angle_alpha   90.00
_cell.angle_beta   90.00
_cell.angle_gamma   90.00
#
_symmetry.space_group_name_H-M   'P 1'
#
loop_
_entity.id
_entity.type
_entity.pdbx_description
1 polymer ?
#
loop_
_entity_poly.entity_id
_entity_poly.type
_entity_poly.pdbx_seq_one_letter_code
_entity_poly.pdbx_strand_id
1 'polypeptide(L)'
;MNKTVEDIKNACSDLFDRKLVFSSLNKEINRVFVISGDDLSPALNNHNGAFEPINTLKWFNNFWIYIEIKFKPIAIESKFQKGFDKKEYFKQLSDIFLKINNEYFNVIISISIFQGGYQEKEKKQLFRAEWDNFDDNKIHPQPHWHIYPEENLISAEDDIIDFDINENDDFLDDASLQKIDLKRMHFAMNGQWSQNGTQIHRINDSKVLVNWLAGALGHIKEQLRETKTTKR
;
A
#
# COMPACT_ATOMS: atom_id res chain seq x y z
N MET A 1 -3.37 18.29 3.38
CA MET A 1 -3.08 16.91 3.81
C MET A 1 -4.33 16.26 4.34
N ASN A 2 -4.87 16.69 5.50
CA ASN A 2 -6.11 16.11 6.07
C ASN A 2 -7.27 16.02 5.08
N LYS A 3 -7.53 17.10 4.31
CA LYS A 3 -8.56 17.07 3.25
C LYS A 3 -8.29 15.98 2.21
N THR A 4 -7.07 15.93 1.67
CA THR A 4 -6.65 14.90 0.70
C THR A 4 -6.80 13.48 1.26
N VAL A 5 -6.46 13.27 2.54
CA VAL A 5 -6.65 11.98 3.22
C VAL A 5 -8.14 11.66 3.41
N GLU A 6 -8.98 12.66 3.68
CA GLU A 6 -10.43 12.47 3.72
C GLU A 6 -11.00 12.11 2.35
N ASP A 7 -10.52 12.75 1.29
CA ASP A 7 -10.91 12.44 -0.09
C ASP A 7 -10.51 10.99 -0.45
N ILE A 8 -9.33 10.52 -0.02
CA ILE A 8 -8.91 9.12 -0.14
C ILE A 8 -9.88 8.18 0.58
N LYS A 9 -10.24 8.49 1.84
CA LYS A 9 -11.17 7.67 2.63
C LYS A 9 -12.51 7.52 1.93
N ASN A 10 -13.03 8.61 1.39
CA ASN A 10 -14.31 8.59 0.68
C ASN A 10 -14.22 7.77 -0.62
N ALA A 11 -13.17 7.99 -1.43
CA ALA A 11 -12.99 7.30 -2.70
C ALA A 11 -12.75 5.79 -2.54
N CYS A 12 -12.16 5.36 -1.42
CA CYS A 12 -11.87 3.95 -1.16
C CYS A 12 -12.93 3.26 -0.30
N SER A 13 -14.01 3.96 0.10
CA SER A 13 -14.96 3.44 1.11
C SER A 13 -15.58 2.09 0.72
N ASP A 14 -15.99 1.91 -0.53
CA ASP A 14 -16.57 0.65 -1.05
C ASP A 14 -15.54 -0.49 -1.16
N LEU A 15 -14.24 -0.20 -1.04
CA LEU A 15 -13.17 -1.20 -1.06
C LEU A 15 -12.94 -1.83 0.31
N PHE A 16 -13.63 -1.40 1.36
CA PHE A 16 -13.49 -1.92 2.72
C PHE A 16 -14.87 -2.27 3.29
N ASP A 17 -14.95 -3.40 4.00
CA ASP A 17 -16.21 -3.83 4.61
C ASP A 17 -16.60 -2.96 5.81
N ARG A 18 -15.63 -2.20 6.34
CA ARG A 18 -15.79 -1.25 7.43
C ARG A 18 -15.26 0.12 7.03
N LYS A 19 -15.60 1.14 7.82
CA LYS A 19 -15.15 2.52 7.61
C LYS A 19 -13.62 2.60 7.60
N LEU A 20 -13.07 3.05 6.49
CA LEU A 20 -11.64 3.32 6.36
C LEU A 20 -11.25 4.55 7.18
N VAL A 21 -10.22 4.39 8.03
CA VAL A 21 -9.68 5.46 8.87
C VAL A 21 -8.17 5.55 8.66
N PHE A 22 -7.63 6.76 8.75
CA PHE A 22 -6.20 7.00 8.82
C PHE A 22 -5.89 7.75 10.12
N SER A 23 -4.83 7.33 10.80
CA SER A 23 -4.27 8.03 11.95
C SER A 23 -2.96 8.71 11.57
N SER A 24 -2.70 9.87 12.15
CA SER A 24 -1.41 10.55 11.98
C SER A 24 -0.41 10.01 13.00
N LEU A 25 0.77 9.57 12.54
CA LEU A 25 1.84 9.12 13.45
C LEU A 25 2.43 10.28 14.26
N ASN A 26 2.36 11.51 13.73
CA ASN A 26 2.77 12.70 14.45
C ASN A 26 1.62 13.72 14.44
N LYS A 27 0.92 13.82 15.56
CA LYS A 27 -0.26 14.68 15.73
C LYS A 27 0.05 16.18 15.54
N GLU A 28 1.29 16.60 15.75
CA GLU A 28 1.69 18.01 15.64
C GLU A 28 1.95 18.42 14.19
N ILE A 29 2.60 17.54 13.40
CA ILE A 29 3.09 17.89 12.07
C ILE A 29 2.21 17.28 10.94
N ASN A 30 1.42 16.25 11.23
CA ASN A 30 0.44 15.61 10.32
C ASN A 30 0.99 15.35 8.91
N ARG A 31 2.19 14.76 8.82
CA ARG A 31 2.88 14.43 7.57
C ARG A 31 2.91 12.95 7.24
N VAL A 32 2.62 12.09 8.20
CA VAL A 32 2.62 10.63 7.98
C VAL A 32 1.30 10.09 8.48
N PHE A 33 0.56 9.49 7.56
CA PHE A 33 -0.75 8.90 7.82
C PHE A 33 -0.66 7.40 7.59
N VAL A 34 -1.11 6.63 8.57
CA VAL A 34 -1.18 5.17 8.48
C VAL A 34 -2.62 4.72 8.59
N ILE A 35 -2.95 3.62 7.94
CA ILE A 35 -4.28 3.02 8.07
C ILE A 35 -4.56 2.67 9.52
N SER A 36 -5.82 2.85 9.94
CA SER A 36 -6.29 2.61 11.29
C SER A 36 -7.76 2.19 11.27
N GLY A 37 -8.30 1.77 12.42
CA GLY A 37 -9.68 1.32 12.55
C GLY A 37 -9.89 0.46 13.79
N ASP A 38 -11.04 -0.21 13.85
CA ASP A 38 -11.44 -0.99 15.02
C ASP A 38 -10.93 -2.45 14.99
N ASP A 39 -10.58 -2.97 13.81
CA ASP A 39 -10.15 -4.36 13.61
C ASP A 39 -8.67 -4.42 13.21
N LEU A 40 -7.83 -3.99 14.16
CA LEU A 40 -6.38 -3.91 14.00
C LEU A 40 -5.69 -5.11 14.59
N SER A 41 -4.66 -5.57 13.89
CA SER A 41 -3.92 -6.75 14.28
C SER A 41 -2.42 -6.62 13.95
N PRO A 42 -1.51 -7.08 14.83
CA PRO A 42 -0.08 -6.90 14.66
C PRO A 42 0.47 -7.71 13.47
N ALA A 43 1.48 -7.18 12.79
CA ALA A 43 2.21 -7.86 11.72
C ALA A 43 3.66 -7.35 11.65
N LEU A 44 4.54 -8.13 11.00
CA LEU A 44 5.90 -7.71 10.68
C LEU A 44 5.97 -7.25 9.23
N ASN A 45 6.17 -5.95 9.01
CA ASN A 45 6.35 -5.37 7.69
C ASN A 45 7.82 -5.47 7.29
N ASN A 46 8.13 -6.33 6.32
CA ASN A 46 9.44 -6.45 5.69
C ASN A 46 9.62 -5.35 4.64
N HIS A 47 10.66 -4.54 4.80
CA HIS A 47 11.14 -3.60 3.80
C HIS A 47 12.61 -3.89 3.51
N ASN A 48 12.88 -4.59 2.41
CA ASN A 48 14.24 -4.94 1.97
C ASN A 48 15.09 -5.62 3.06
N GLY A 49 14.49 -6.52 3.83
CA GLY A 49 15.15 -7.28 4.91
C GLY A 49 15.12 -6.60 6.27
N ALA A 50 14.65 -5.35 6.37
CA ALA A 50 14.34 -4.70 7.64
C ALA A 50 12.89 -4.98 8.04
N PHE A 51 12.69 -5.57 9.21
CA PHE A 51 11.36 -5.90 9.73
C PHE A 51 10.90 -4.83 10.74
N GLU A 52 9.73 -4.25 10.49
CA GLU A 52 9.10 -3.25 11.33
C GLU A 52 7.77 -3.79 11.91
N PRO A 53 7.59 -3.80 13.24
CA PRO A 53 6.30 -4.11 13.84
C PRO A 53 5.26 -3.04 13.51
N ILE A 54 4.13 -3.46 12.94
CA ILE A 54 3.03 -2.57 12.55
C ILE A 54 1.68 -3.15 12.97
N ASN A 55 0.63 -2.33 12.91
CA ASN A 55 -0.75 -2.81 12.97
C ASN A 55 -1.37 -2.77 11.58
N THR A 56 -1.90 -3.91 11.15
CA THR A 56 -2.65 -4.08 9.90
C THR A 56 -4.13 -4.01 10.18
N LEU A 57 -4.91 -3.49 9.23
CA LEU A 57 -6.37 -3.48 9.30
C LEU A 57 -6.92 -4.76 8.63
N LYS A 58 -7.94 -5.36 9.24
CA LYS A 58 -8.69 -6.43 8.58
C LYS A 58 -9.32 -5.90 7.29
N TRP A 59 -9.02 -6.54 6.16
CA TRP A 59 -9.51 -6.06 4.86
C TRP A 59 -10.72 -6.83 4.35
N PHE A 60 -10.55 -8.12 4.06
CA PHE A 60 -11.61 -9.08 3.68
C PHE A 60 -11.04 -10.51 3.78
N ASN A 61 -11.90 -11.54 3.90
CA ASN A 61 -11.48 -12.96 4.03
C ASN A 61 -10.35 -13.15 5.05
N ASN A 62 -9.24 -13.78 4.67
CA ASN A 62 -8.02 -13.91 5.50
C ASN A 62 -6.95 -12.85 5.17
N PHE A 63 -7.32 -11.77 4.48
CA PHE A 63 -6.42 -10.68 4.11
C PHE A 63 -6.41 -9.54 5.11
N TRP A 64 -5.23 -8.97 5.24
CA TRP A 64 -4.95 -7.79 6.05
C TRP A 64 -4.13 -6.80 5.23
N ILE A 65 -4.29 -5.52 5.55
CA ILE A 65 -3.67 -4.45 4.78
C ILE A 65 -3.04 -3.41 5.69
N TYR A 66 -1.88 -2.92 5.27
CA TYR A 66 -1.25 -1.73 5.82
C TYR A 66 -1.07 -0.70 4.71
N ILE A 67 -1.51 0.54 4.95
CA ILE A 67 -1.29 1.66 4.04
C ILE A 67 -0.59 2.76 4.81
N GLU A 68 0.48 3.29 4.23
CA GLU A 68 1.19 4.46 4.73
C GLU A 68 1.28 5.52 3.63
N ILE A 69 0.99 6.78 3.99
CA ILE A 69 1.09 7.94 3.13
C ILE A 69 1.96 8.98 3.84
N LYS A 70 3.13 9.29 3.26
CA LYS A 70 4.10 10.27 3.77
C LYS A 70 4.14 11.49 2.86
N PHE A 71 3.95 12.67 3.43
CA PHE A 71 4.12 13.97 2.79
C PHE A 71 5.48 14.55 3.20
N LYS A 72 6.51 14.32 2.38
CA LYS A 72 7.86 14.81 2.63
C LYS A 72 8.02 16.23 2.06
N PRO A 73 8.26 17.25 2.90
CA PRO A 73 8.36 18.64 2.44
C PRO A 73 9.57 18.80 1.52
N ILE A 74 9.38 19.63 0.49
CA ILE A 74 10.44 20.05 -0.43
C ILE A 74 10.94 21.42 -0.01
N ALA A 75 12.26 21.53 0.19
CA ALA A 75 12.89 22.80 0.46
C ALA A 75 12.77 23.70 -0.77
N ILE A 76 12.25 24.91 -0.56
CA ILE A 76 12.09 25.92 -1.61
C ILE A 76 13.25 26.90 -1.51
N GLU A 77 13.84 27.27 -2.64
CA GLU A 77 14.83 28.34 -2.70
C GLU A 77 14.20 29.65 -2.23
N SER A 78 14.90 30.36 -1.35
CA SER A 78 14.46 31.64 -0.78
C SER A 78 15.30 32.81 -1.29
N LYS A 79 16.48 32.53 -1.84
CA LYS A 79 17.44 33.50 -2.37
C LYS A 79 17.61 33.28 -3.87
N PHE A 80 17.00 34.17 -4.63
CA PHE A 80 17.09 34.14 -6.09
C PHE A 80 18.05 35.22 -6.60
N GLN A 81 18.91 34.86 -7.53
CA GLN A 81 19.77 35.83 -8.22
C GLN A 81 18.92 36.83 -9.02
N LYS A 82 19.46 38.04 -9.25
CA LYS A 82 18.78 39.07 -10.05
C LYS A 82 18.58 38.55 -11.47
N GLY A 83 17.35 38.64 -11.98
CA GLY A 83 16.99 38.12 -13.31
C GLY A 83 16.56 36.65 -13.34
N PHE A 84 16.57 35.95 -12.20
CA PHE A 84 16.06 34.58 -12.14
C PHE A 84 14.55 34.51 -12.38
N ASP A 85 14.12 33.57 -13.22
CA ASP A 85 12.70 33.33 -13.50
C ASP A 85 12.04 32.52 -12.39
N LYS A 86 11.52 33.24 -11.39
CA LYS A 86 10.77 32.64 -10.28
C LYS A 86 9.50 31.93 -10.76
N LYS A 87 8.85 32.41 -11.82
CA LYS A 87 7.59 31.84 -12.29
C LYS A 87 7.83 30.45 -12.85
N GLU A 88 8.85 30.32 -13.68
CA GLU A 88 9.26 29.04 -14.25
C GLU A 88 9.70 28.05 -13.16
N TYR A 89 10.45 28.51 -12.15
CA TYR A 89 10.83 27.67 -11.01
C TYR A 89 9.62 27.10 -10.25
N PHE A 90 8.64 27.92 -9.88
CA PHE A 90 7.44 27.44 -9.18
C PHE A 90 6.53 26.59 -10.07
N LYS A 91 6.55 26.82 -11.39
CA LYS A 91 5.87 25.97 -12.35
C LYS A 91 6.48 24.57 -12.36
N GLN A 92 7.80 24.47 -12.49
CA GLN A 92 8.51 23.18 -12.44
C GLN A 92 8.26 22.42 -11.12
N LEU A 93 8.26 23.11 -9.99
CA LEU A 93 7.88 22.49 -8.70
C LEU A 93 6.45 21.96 -8.72
N SER A 94 5.51 22.71 -9.31
CA SER A 94 4.09 22.32 -9.38
C SER A 94 3.84 21.21 -10.39
N ASP A 95 4.72 21.04 -11.38
CA ASP A 95 4.66 19.94 -12.34
C ASP A 95 5.13 18.61 -11.73
N ILE A 96 5.92 18.66 -10.66
CA ILE A 96 6.58 17.48 -10.04
C ILE A 96 5.98 17.13 -8.68
N PHE A 97 5.71 18.12 -7.84
CA PHE A 97 5.36 17.93 -6.43
C PHE A 97 3.94 18.39 -6.13
N LEU A 98 3.33 17.73 -5.15
CA LEU A 98 2.01 18.10 -4.68
C LEU A 98 2.10 19.40 -3.88
N LYS A 99 1.35 20.42 -4.31
CA LYS A 99 1.24 21.69 -3.58
C LYS A 99 0.07 21.67 -2.60
N ILE A 100 0.34 21.94 -1.32
CA ILE A 100 -0.68 22.07 -0.27
C ILE A 100 -0.34 23.30 0.58
N ASN A 101 -1.28 24.23 0.76
CA ASN A 101 -1.11 25.41 1.61
C ASN A 101 0.20 26.21 1.33
N ASN A 102 0.57 26.34 0.05
CA ASN A 102 1.81 26.97 -0.43
C ASN A 102 3.14 26.25 -0.12
N GLU A 103 3.08 25.06 0.44
CA GLU A 103 4.23 24.16 0.56
C GLU A 103 4.17 23.08 -0.52
N TYR A 104 5.34 22.56 -0.90
CA TYR A 104 5.47 21.48 -1.87
C TYR A 104 5.88 20.20 -1.17
N PHE A 105 5.29 19.08 -1.57
CA PHE A 105 5.52 17.78 -0.98
C PHE A 105 5.83 16.74 -2.04
N ASN A 106 6.87 15.94 -1.78
CA ASN A 106 6.93 14.61 -2.36
C ASN A 106 5.99 13.69 -1.56
N VAL A 107 5.12 12.98 -2.26
CA VAL A 107 4.21 12.01 -1.66
C VAL A 107 4.82 10.63 -1.84
N ILE A 108 4.99 9.91 -0.74
CA ILE A 108 5.44 8.52 -0.72
C ILE A 108 4.28 7.68 -0.21
N ILE A 109 3.91 6.65 -0.96
CA ILE A 109 2.84 5.72 -0.61
C ILE A 109 3.42 4.32 -0.51
N SER A 110 2.95 3.58 0.49
CA SER A 110 3.26 2.17 0.67
C SER A 110 1.99 1.41 0.98
N ILE A 111 1.72 0.35 0.23
CA ILE A 111 0.61 -0.58 0.45
C ILE A 111 1.22 -1.96 0.66
N SER A 112 1.12 -2.51 1.87
CA SER A 112 1.56 -3.87 2.20
C SER A 112 0.34 -4.77 2.41
N ILE A 113 0.33 -5.91 1.73
CA ILE A 113 -0.74 -6.92 1.85
C ILE A 113 -0.21 -8.11 2.62
N PHE A 114 -1.03 -8.60 3.55
CA PHE A 114 -0.75 -9.77 4.37
C PHE A 114 -1.89 -10.78 4.28
N GLN A 115 -1.57 -12.03 4.56
CA GLN A 115 -2.53 -13.11 4.65
C GLN A 115 -2.31 -13.91 5.93
N GLY A 116 -3.42 -14.33 6.55
CA GLY A 116 -3.44 -15.33 7.59
C GLY A 116 -4.34 -14.96 8.77
N GLY A 117 -4.01 -15.51 9.94
CA GLY A 117 -4.81 -15.39 11.15
C GLY A 117 -4.68 -14.04 11.87
N TYR A 118 -5.23 -13.96 13.08
CA TYR A 118 -5.21 -12.72 13.87
C TYR A 118 -3.88 -12.50 14.58
N GLN A 119 -3.09 -13.54 14.88
CA GLN A 119 -1.81 -13.32 15.57
C GLN A 119 -0.72 -12.86 14.61
N GLU A 120 0.28 -12.13 15.12
CA GLU A 120 1.41 -11.65 14.30
C GLU A 120 2.10 -12.80 13.57
N LYS A 121 2.38 -13.90 14.28
CA LYS A 121 3.04 -15.10 13.76
C LYS A 121 2.22 -15.84 12.70
N GLU A 122 0.91 -15.61 12.67
CA GLU A 122 0.00 -16.21 11.70
C GLU A 122 -0.12 -15.36 10.42
N LYS A 123 0.45 -14.14 10.39
CA LYS A 123 0.37 -13.24 9.24
C LYS A 123 1.66 -13.21 8.44
N LYS A 124 1.53 -13.54 7.17
CA LYS A 124 2.61 -13.50 6.19
C LYS A 124 2.42 -12.31 5.26
N GLN A 125 3.47 -11.52 5.05
CA GLN A 125 3.45 -10.47 4.03
C GLN A 125 3.57 -11.09 2.65
N LEU A 126 2.62 -10.79 1.76
CA LEU A 126 2.61 -11.34 0.40
C LEU A 126 3.43 -10.47 -0.55
N PHE A 127 3.12 -9.18 -0.57
CA PHE A 127 3.75 -8.21 -1.43
C PHE A 127 3.52 -6.79 -0.90
N ARG A 128 4.28 -5.86 -1.48
CA ARG A 128 4.19 -4.44 -1.21
C ARG A 128 4.22 -3.66 -2.52
N ALA A 129 3.32 -2.71 -2.66
CA ALA A 129 3.38 -1.70 -3.70
C ALA A 129 3.87 -0.39 -3.10
N GLU A 130 4.87 0.20 -3.73
CA GLU A 130 5.39 1.52 -3.37
C GLU A 130 5.19 2.50 -4.51
N TRP A 131 5.06 3.77 -4.14
CA TRP A 131 5.06 4.89 -5.06
C TRP A 131 5.74 6.09 -4.44
N ASP A 132 6.68 6.68 -5.17
CA ASP A 132 7.23 8.00 -4.87
C ASP A 132 7.54 8.79 -6.14
N ASN A 133 7.70 10.12 -6.01
CA ASN A 133 8.09 10.99 -7.12
C ASN A 133 9.61 11.26 -7.16
N PHE A 134 10.46 10.43 -6.54
CA PHE A 134 11.91 10.67 -6.61
C PHE A 134 12.44 10.27 -7.99
N ASP A 135 12.99 11.26 -8.70
CA ASP A 135 13.79 11.05 -9.89
C ASP A 135 15.25 10.90 -9.44
N ASP A 136 15.62 9.70 -9.01
CA ASP A 136 16.97 9.38 -8.51
C ASP A 136 17.92 8.92 -9.64
N ASN A 137 17.60 9.26 -10.90
CA ASN A 137 18.29 8.81 -12.12
C ASN A 137 18.35 7.29 -12.30
N LYS A 138 17.59 6.52 -11.51
CA LYS A 138 17.40 5.09 -11.75
C LYS A 138 16.04 4.84 -12.39
N ILE A 139 15.98 3.80 -13.22
CA ILE A 139 14.73 3.37 -13.84
C ILE A 139 13.93 2.60 -12.78
N HIS A 140 13.05 3.30 -12.07
CA HIS A 140 12.09 2.72 -11.11
C HIS A 140 10.66 2.92 -11.61
N PRO A 141 10.09 1.94 -12.34
CA PRO A 141 8.69 1.98 -12.76
C PRO A 141 7.73 1.96 -11.57
N GLN A 142 6.70 2.79 -11.63
CA GLN A 142 5.72 2.95 -10.56
C GLN A 142 4.34 2.34 -10.92
N PRO A 143 3.69 1.57 -10.03
CA PRO A 143 4.17 1.21 -8.69
C PRO A 143 5.37 0.25 -8.74
N HIS A 144 6.26 0.42 -7.78
CA HIS A 144 7.33 -0.52 -7.52
C HIS A 144 6.82 -1.67 -6.65
N TRP A 145 6.89 -2.90 -7.16
CA TRP A 145 6.39 -4.08 -6.47
C TRP A 145 7.53 -4.86 -5.80
N HIS A 146 7.40 -5.09 -4.51
CA HIS A 146 8.19 -6.07 -3.77
C HIS A 146 7.32 -7.30 -3.56
N ILE A 147 7.75 -8.45 -4.05
CA ILE A 147 7.08 -9.74 -3.83
C ILE A 147 7.92 -10.49 -2.82
N TYR A 148 7.29 -11.07 -1.80
CA TYR A 148 7.98 -11.81 -0.74
C TYR A 148 7.66 -13.30 -0.88
N PRO A 149 8.48 -14.07 -1.61
CA PRO A 149 8.16 -15.45 -1.98
C PRO A 149 8.56 -16.47 -0.92
N GLU A 150 9.36 -16.09 0.08
CA GLU A 150 10.13 -17.02 0.93
C GLU A 150 9.28 -17.88 1.87
N GLU A 151 7.98 -17.62 2.04
CA GLU A 151 7.12 -18.39 2.97
C GLU A 151 5.98 -19.17 2.30
N ASN A 152 6.09 -19.45 0.99
CA ASN A 152 5.29 -20.50 0.36
C ASN A 152 5.64 -21.92 0.87
N LEU A 153 6.56 -22.04 1.84
CA LEU A 153 6.66 -23.19 2.72
C LEU A 153 6.01 -22.78 4.05
N ILE A 154 4.77 -23.23 4.25
CA ILE A 154 4.43 -23.77 5.57
C ILE A 154 5.50 -24.85 5.77
N SER A 155 6.34 -24.70 6.80
CA SER A 155 7.25 -25.77 7.20
C SER A 155 6.44 -27.06 7.19
N ALA A 156 6.94 -28.10 6.54
CA ALA A 156 6.35 -29.44 6.55
C ALA A 156 6.32 -30.08 7.97
N GLU A 157 6.52 -29.27 9.01
CA GLU A 157 6.52 -29.60 10.43
C GLU A 157 5.23 -29.13 11.12
N ASP A 158 4.41 -28.28 10.49
CA ASP A 158 3.05 -27.97 10.99
C ASP A 158 1.99 -28.98 10.48
N ASP A 159 2.38 -29.94 9.65
CA ASP A 159 1.55 -31.09 9.21
C ASP A 159 1.42 -32.18 10.30
N ILE A 160 1.78 -31.91 11.56
CA ILE A 160 1.58 -32.82 12.70
C ILE A 160 0.89 -32.09 13.83
N ILE A 161 -0.36 -31.69 13.60
CA ILE A 161 -1.37 -31.72 14.65
C ILE A 161 -2.49 -32.62 14.16
N ASP A 162 -2.23 -33.92 14.25
CA ASP A 162 -3.24 -34.97 14.15
C ASP A 162 -4.12 -34.89 15.41
N PHE A 163 -5.06 -33.94 15.42
CA PHE A 163 -6.24 -34.12 16.26
C PHE A 163 -7.10 -35.14 15.53
N ASP A 164 -7.21 -36.31 16.13
CA ASP A 164 -8.15 -37.38 15.84
C ASP A 164 -9.59 -36.79 15.81
N ILE A 165 -9.99 -36.22 14.67
CA ILE A 165 -11.32 -35.65 14.46
C ILE A 165 -12.21 -36.79 13.96
N ASN A 166 -13.00 -37.32 14.90
CA ASN A 166 -14.17 -38.13 14.60
C ASN A 166 -15.01 -37.46 13.50
N GLU A 167 -15.42 -38.26 12.50
CA GLU A 167 -16.13 -37.90 11.25
C GLU A 167 -17.49 -37.17 11.38
N ASN A 168 -17.83 -36.50 12.48
CA ASN A 168 -19.16 -35.88 12.64
C ASN A 168 -19.13 -34.52 13.35
N ASP A 169 -18.31 -33.58 12.89
CA ASP A 169 -18.57 -32.17 13.18
C ASP A 169 -18.43 -31.32 11.91
N ASP A 170 -19.49 -30.56 11.62
CA ASP A 170 -19.57 -29.50 10.61
C ASP A 170 -18.46 -28.46 10.88
N PHE A 171 -17.25 -28.76 10.40
CA PHE A 171 -16.10 -27.89 10.58
C PHE A 171 -16.15 -26.79 9.52
N LEU A 172 -16.53 -25.60 9.99
CA LEU A 172 -16.40 -24.33 9.27
C LEU A 172 -15.11 -24.33 8.43
N ASP A 173 -15.24 -24.17 7.12
CA ASP A 173 -14.13 -23.97 6.17
C ASP A 173 -13.13 -22.98 6.80
N ASP A 174 -12.03 -23.47 7.34
CA ASP A 174 -11.02 -22.64 7.98
C ASP A 174 -10.28 -21.86 6.89
N ALA A 175 -10.83 -20.69 6.57
CA ALA A 175 -10.29 -19.77 5.57
C ALA A 175 -8.85 -19.34 5.89
N SER A 176 -8.31 -19.63 7.08
CA SER A 176 -6.90 -19.39 7.41
C SER A 176 -5.92 -20.26 6.60
N LEU A 177 -6.35 -21.43 6.11
CA LEU A 177 -5.52 -22.40 5.36
C LEU A 177 -5.46 -22.15 3.85
N GLN A 178 -6.22 -21.17 3.35
CA GLN A 178 -6.34 -20.89 1.92
C GLN A 178 -5.08 -20.23 1.35
N LYS A 179 -4.16 -21.02 0.81
CA LYS A 179 -2.92 -20.52 0.18
C LYS A 179 -3.19 -19.82 -1.16
N ILE A 180 -2.72 -18.58 -1.29
CA ILE A 180 -2.79 -17.82 -2.55
C ILE A 180 -1.66 -18.26 -3.47
N ASP A 181 -2.00 -18.52 -4.73
CA ASP A 181 -1.00 -18.69 -5.78
C ASP A 181 -0.67 -17.33 -6.40
N LEU A 182 0.33 -16.63 -5.83
CA LEU A 182 0.82 -15.34 -6.36
C LEU A 182 1.22 -15.41 -7.83
N LYS A 183 1.49 -16.60 -8.39
CA LYS A 183 1.80 -16.79 -9.82
C LYS A 183 0.61 -16.46 -10.73
N ARG A 184 -0.61 -16.46 -10.19
CA ARG A 184 -1.84 -16.17 -10.92
C ARG A 184 -2.32 -14.73 -10.74
N MET A 185 -1.62 -13.96 -9.92
CA MET A 185 -1.94 -12.56 -9.68
C MET A 185 -1.35 -11.68 -10.79
N HIS A 186 -2.17 -10.82 -11.39
CA HIS A 186 -1.67 -9.80 -12.31
C HIS A 186 -1.41 -8.50 -11.56
N PHE A 187 -0.16 -8.03 -11.57
CA PHE A 187 0.21 -6.78 -10.93
C PHE A 187 0.01 -5.61 -11.89
N ALA A 188 -0.65 -4.54 -11.41
CA ALA A 188 -0.82 -3.33 -12.20
C ALA A 188 0.55 -2.69 -12.48
N MET A 189 0.82 -2.37 -13.75
CA MET A 189 2.06 -1.74 -14.19
C MET A 189 1.82 -0.30 -14.63
N ASN A 190 2.90 0.46 -14.86
CA ASN A 190 2.79 1.84 -15.35
C ASN A 190 2.14 1.90 -16.74
N GLY A 191 0.90 2.38 -16.82
CA GLY A 191 0.16 2.55 -18.07
C GLY A 191 0.64 3.69 -18.98
N GLN A 192 1.46 4.63 -18.46
CA GLN A 192 1.92 5.80 -19.22
C GLN A 192 2.83 5.44 -20.40
N TRP A 193 3.48 4.28 -20.38
CA TRP A 193 4.32 3.82 -21.50
C TRP A 193 3.55 3.69 -22.82
N SER A 194 2.26 3.36 -22.77
CA SER A 194 1.40 3.30 -23.97
C SER A 194 1.25 4.66 -24.67
N GLN A 195 1.51 5.75 -23.94
CA GLN A 195 1.43 7.12 -24.42
C GLN A 195 2.83 7.76 -24.59
N ASN A 196 3.89 6.94 -24.66
CA ASN A 196 5.29 7.41 -24.66
C ASN A 196 5.63 8.27 -23.43
N GLY A 197 4.94 8.03 -22.31
CA GLY A 197 5.20 8.67 -21.02
C GLY A 197 6.37 8.01 -20.28
N THR A 198 6.78 8.61 -19.16
CA THR A 198 7.92 8.15 -18.37
C THR A 198 7.53 7.02 -17.42
N GLN A 199 8.54 6.33 -16.87
CA GLN A 199 8.37 5.29 -15.85
C GLN A 199 7.88 5.84 -14.49
N ILE A 200 7.99 7.15 -14.27
CA ILE A 200 7.57 7.85 -13.05
C ILE A 200 6.29 8.63 -13.34
N HIS A 201 5.19 8.20 -12.74
CA HIS A 201 3.96 8.96 -12.76
C HIS A 201 3.94 9.86 -11.51
N ARG A 202 3.89 11.17 -11.73
CA ARG A 202 4.04 12.18 -10.67
C ARG A 202 2.72 12.41 -9.94
N ILE A 203 2.77 12.44 -8.61
CA ILE A 203 1.68 12.93 -7.75
C ILE A 203 1.88 14.43 -7.54
N ASN A 204 1.38 15.24 -8.47
CA ASN A 204 1.42 16.70 -8.41
C ASN A 204 0.05 17.33 -8.07
N ASP A 205 -1.02 16.54 -8.11
CA ASP A 205 -2.38 16.95 -7.77
C ASP A 205 -3.03 15.96 -6.78
N SER A 206 -3.88 16.45 -5.88
CA SER A 206 -4.55 15.61 -4.88
C SER A 206 -5.50 14.60 -5.53
N LYS A 207 -6.15 14.93 -6.65
CA LYS A 207 -7.00 14.01 -7.39
C LYS A 207 -6.20 12.87 -8.00
N VAL A 208 -4.97 13.13 -8.47
CA VAL A 208 -4.08 12.09 -8.98
C VAL A 208 -3.78 11.09 -7.87
N LEU A 209 -3.42 11.57 -6.67
CA LEU A 209 -3.21 10.73 -5.49
C LEU A 209 -4.44 9.87 -5.16
N VAL A 210 -5.62 10.49 -5.05
CA VAL A 210 -6.87 9.82 -4.70
C VAL A 210 -7.23 8.74 -5.73
N ASN A 211 -7.21 9.09 -7.01
CA ASN A 211 -7.56 8.16 -8.09
C ASN A 211 -6.56 7.02 -8.19
N TRP A 212 -5.27 7.31 -8.01
CA TRP A 212 -4.23 6.30 -8.06
C TRP A 212 -4.41 5.28 -6.94
N LEU A 213 -4.56 5.74 -5.69
CA LEU A 213 -4.69 4.84 -4.54
C LEU A 213 -5.99 4.02 -4.62
N ALA A 214 -7.11 4.65 -4.96
CA ALA A 214 -8.38 3.94 -5.14
C ALA A 214 -8.30 2.89 -6.26
N GLY A 215 -7.71 3.24 -7.41
CA GLY A 215 -7.50 2.32 -8.53
C GLY A 215 -6.59 1.15 -8.18
N ALA A 216 -5.45 1.42 -7.52
CA ALA A 216 -4.51 0.40 -7.09
C ALA A 216 -5.14 -0.57 -6.08
N LEU A 217 -5.85 -0.06 -5.07
CA LEU A 217 -6.54 -0.89 -4.08
C LEU A 217 -7.67 -1.71 -4.71
N GLY A 218 -8.45 -1.13 -5.61
CA GLY A 218 -9.51 -1.83 -6.35
C GLY A 218 -8.95 -2.98 -7.18
N HIS A 219 -7.88 -2.72 -7.93
CA HIS A 219 -7.18 -3.74 -8.73
C HIS A 219 -6.62 -4.86 -7.84
N ILE A 220 -5.91 -4.52 -6.76
CA ILE A 220 -5.36 -5.51 -5.81
C ILE A 220 -6.50 -6.37 -5.24
N LYS A 221 -7.59 -5.75 -4.75
CA LYS A 221 -8.72 -6.47 -4.16
C LYS A 221 -9.34 -7.46 -5.15
N GLU A 222 -9.53 -7.04 -6.40
CA GLU A 222 -10.09 -7.91 -7.43
C GLU A 222 -9.16 -9.08 -7.76
N GLN A 223 -7.87 -8.81 -7.96
CA GLN A 223 -6.91 -9.87 -8.27
C GLN A 223 -6.77 -10.89 -7.13
N LEU A 224 -6.84 -10.43 -5.88
CA LEU A 224 -6.85 -11.33 -4.71
C LEU A 224 -8.13 -12.16 -4.60
N ARG A 225 -9.27 -11.67 -5.09
CA ARG A 225 -10.53 -12.44 -5.17
C ARG A 225 -10.50 -13.46 -6.31
N GLU A 226 -9.97 -13.07 -7.47
CA GLU A 226 -9.88 -13.92 -8.66
C GLU A 226 -8.83 -15.02 -8.54
N THR A 227 -7.81 -14.83 -7.69
CA THR A 227 -6.78 -15.83 -7.43
C THR A 227 -7.40 -17.01 -6.69
N LYS A 228 -7.97 -17.95 -7.45
CA LYS A 228 -8.62 -19.15 -6.94
C LYS A 228 -7.67 -19.91 -6.03
N THR A 229 -8.15 -20.17 -4.83
CA THR A 229 -7.58 -21.13 -3.91
C THR A 229 -7.56 -22.50 -4.57
N THR A 230 -6.35 -23.04 -4.71
CA THR A 230 -6.20 -24.43 -5.11
C THR A 230 -6.82 -25.25 -3.97
N LYS A 231 -8.02 -25.79 -4.16
CA LYS A 231 -8.46 -26.96 -3.38
C LYS A 231 -7.43 -28.05 -3.70
N ARG A 232 -6.52 -28.31 -2.78
CA ARG A 232 -5.78 -29.57 -2.77
C ARG A 232 -6.73 -30.65 -2.29
#